data_AF-A0A3M8TCB1-F1
#
_entry.id   AF-A0A3M8TCB1-F1
#
_cell.length_a   1.000
_cell.length_b   1.000
_cell.length_c   1.000
_cell.angle_alpha   90.00
_cell.angle_beta   90.00
_cell.angle_gamma   90.00
#
_symmetry.space_group_name_H-M   'P 1'
#
loop_
_entity.id
_entity.type
_entity.pdbx_description
1 polymer ?
#
loop_
_entity_poly.entity_id
_entity_poly.type
_entity_poly.pdbx_seq_one_letter_code
_entity_poly.pdbx_strand_id
1 'polypeptide(L)'
;MTPVSGRIEKPFKRLFFALPVSDAQRRALAQWRRGLNLRSGRPVPAANFHVTLLFLGDVDTAHVPAICAAVDQLALPATAPRLLLDRLQVWQRASALVLEAQQTPPALLQLVYSLQQALLPLGVEAADREYRPHLTLARDYRGQPPEASSAPDFYLAARHFTLYESRKGAYWPLAQWPLSG
;
A
#
# COMPACT_ATOMS: atom_id res chain seq x y z
N MET A 1 31.30 -23.76 -32.02
CA MET A 1 30.95 -22.50 -31.34
C MET A 1 29.44 -22.41 -31.29
N THR A 2 28.85 -22.79 -30.15
CA THR A 2 27.41 -22.66 -29.91
C THR A 2 27.14 -21.21 -29.48
N PRO A 3 26.20 -20.47 -30.08
CA PRO A 3 25.88 -19.14 -29.59
C PRO A 3 25.22 -19.28 -28.22
N VAL A 4 25.84 -18.68 -27.20
CA VAL A 4 25.19 -18.42 -25.91
C VAL A 4 24.03 -17.46 -26.21
N SER A 5 22.81 -18.00 -26.27
CA SER A 5 21.59 -17.19 -26.22
C SER A 5 21.60 -16.45 -24.89
N GLY A 6 22.05 -15.20 -24.91
CA GLY A 6 21.83 -14.27 -23.81
C GLY A 6 20.32 -14.10 -23.66
N ARG A 7 19.75 -14.64 -22.58
CA ARG A 7 18.41 -14.23 -22.16
C ARG A 7 18.46 -12.72 -21.98
N ILE A 8 17.79 -11.98 -22.86
CA ILE A 8 17.49 -10.57 -22.61
C ILE A 8 16.53 -10.59 -21.43
N GLU A 9 17.05 -10.38 -20.22
CA GLU A 9 16.20 -10.15 -19.06
C GLU A 9 15.38 -8.89 -19.35
N LYS A 10 14.07 -9.07 -19.47
CA LYS A 10 13.17 -7.94 -19.68
C LYS A 10 13.20 -7.04 -18.44
N PRO A 11 13.18 -5.71 -18.58
CA PRO A 11 13.19 -4.83 -17.43
C PRO A 11 11.91 -5.01 -16.60
N PHE A 12 12.04 -5.28 -15.30
CA PHE A 12 10.92 -5.38 -14.37
C PHE A 12 10.81 -4.16 -13.46
N LYS A 13 9.59 -3.87 -13.00
CA LYS A 13 9.28 -2.87 -11.98
C LYS A 13 8.55 -3.53 -10.83
N ARG A 14 8.94 -3.21 -9.60
CA ARG A 14 8.22 -3.67 -8.41
C ARG A 14 7.04 -2.74 -8.13
N LEU A 15 5.82 -3.21 -8.37
CA LEU A 15 4.62 -2.38 -8.39
C LEU A 15 3.62 -2.71 -7.28
N PHE A 16 2.84 -1.71 -6.89
CA PHE A 16 1.69 -1.85 -6.00
C PHE A 16 0.72 -0.67 -6.15
N PHE A 17 -0.57 -0.91 -5.89
CA PHE A 17 -1.57 0.13 -5.73
C PHE A 17 -1.68 0.55 -4.28
N ALA A 18 -1.84 1.84 -4.02
CA ALA A 18 -2.01 2.36 -2.66
C ALA A 18 -2.87 3.62 -2.59
N LEU A 19 -3.46 3.83 -1.42
CA LEU A 19 -4.00 5.10 -0.98
C LEU A 19 -2.87 5.93 -0.35
N PRO A 20 -2.58 7.14 -0.86
CA PRO A 20 -1.58 8.01 -0.27
C PRO A 20 -2.11 8.67 1.01
N VAL A 21 -1.18 9.08 1.87
CA VAL A 21 -1.48 10.03 2.96
C VAL A 21 -1.18 11.45 2.48
N SER A 22 -2.03 12.41 2.83
CA SER A 22 -1.75 13.83 2.58
C SER A 22 -0.54 14.31 3.36
N ASP A 23 0.09 15.41 2.95
CA ASP A 23 1.25 15.97 3.66
C ASP A 23 0.94 16.37 5.10
N ALA A 24 -0.28 16.86 5.36
CA ALA A 24 -0.73 17.17 6.71
C ALA A 24 -0.81 15.90 7.58
N GLN A 25 -1.43 14.83 7.05
CA GLN A 25 -1.51 13.54 7.74
C GLN A 25 -0.14 12.91 7.94
N ARG A 26 0.75 13.02 6.94
CA ARG A 26 2.13 12.53 7.01
C ARG A 26 2.88 13.15 8.17
N ARG A 27 2.79 14.48 8.34
CA ARG A 27 3.42 15.20 9.45
C ARG A 27 2.83 14.78 10.79
N ALA A 28 1.50 14.70 10.90
CA ALA A 28 0.81 14.27 12.12
C ALA A 28 1.19 12.83 12.52
N LEU A 29 1.14 11.88 11.59
CA LEU A 29 1.55 10.49 11.80
C LEU A 29 3.03 10.37 12.18
N ALA A 30 3.91 11.14 11.53
CA ALA A 30 5.34 11.12 11.84
C ALA A 30 5.64 11.72 13.22
N GLN A 31 4.89 12.73 13.65
CA GLN A 31 4.97 13.28 15.00
C GLN A 31 4.45 12.30 16.04
N TRP A 32 3.27 11.74 15.83
CA TRP A 32 2.69 10.75 16.72
C TRP A 32 3.60 9.52 16.87
N ARG A 33 4.12 8.97 15.76
CA ARG A 33 5.06 7.83 15.81
C ARG A 33 6.33 8.16 16.62
N ARG A 34 6.84 9.39 16.56
CA ARG A 34 7.99 9.80 17.38
C ARG A 34 7.66 9.69 18.88
N GLY A 35 6.43 10.06 19.28
CA GLY A 35 5.95 9.92 20.66
C GLY A 35 5.86 8.48 21.16
N LEU A 36 5.86 7.48 20.28
CA LEU A 36 5.89 6.06 20.67
C LEU A 36 7.24 5.62 21.24
N ASN A 37 8.30 6.43 21.12
CA ASN A 37 9.63 6.16 21.69
C ASN A 37 10.15 4.74 21.41
N LEU A 38 9.98 4.27 20.18
CA LEU A 38 10.35 2.91 19.77
C LEU A 38 11.86 2.67 20.00
N ARG A 39 12.19 1.63 20.76
CA ARG A 39 13.59 1.24 21.07
C ARG A 39 14.17 0.20 20.10
N SER A 40 13.38 -0.24 19.13
CA SER A 40 13.75 -1.26 18.16
C SER A 40 12.96 -1.09 16.86
N GLY A 41 13.35 -1.84 15.83
CA GLY A 41 12.77 -1.78 14.49
C GLY A 41 13.32 -0.61 13.65
N ARG A 42 13.16 -0.73 12.34
CA ARG A 42 13.53 0.29 11.37
C ARG A 42 12.31 1.16 11.04
N PRO A 43 12.30 2.46 11.39
CA PRO A 43 11.18 3.33 11.07
C PRO A 43 10.98 3.42 9.55
N VAL A 44 9.73 3.30 9.09
CA VAL A 44 9.39 3.57 7.69
C VAL A 44 9.60 5.08 7.42
N PRO A 45 10.28 5.49 6.35
CA PRO A 45 10.38 6.91 6.02
C PRO A 45 8.99 7.53 5.96
N ALA A 46 8.77 8.71 6.56
CA ALA A 46 7.44 9.34 6.51
C ALA A 46 6.97 9.57 5.07
N ALA A 47 7.92 9.78 4.15
CA ALA A 47 7.66 9.90 2.72
C ALA A 47 6.97 8.66 2.10
N ASN A 48 7.14 7.50 2.75
CA ASN A 48 6.65 6.20 2.33
C ASN A 48 5.37 5.78 3.05
N PHE A 49 4.76 6.62 3.89
CA PHE A 49 3.47 6.30 4.51
C PHE A 49 2.37 6.20 3.44
N HIS A 50 1.66 5.08 3.46
CA HIS A 50 0.55 4.77 2.56
C HIS A 50 -0.25 3.59 3.13
N VAL A 51 -1.46 3.38 2.60
CA VAL A 51 -2.21 2.14 2.78
C VAL A 51 -2.19 1.38 1.47
N THR A 52 -1.59 0.19 1.46
CA THR A 52 -1.55 -0.64 0.25
C THR A 52 -2.95 -1.19 -0.07
N LEU A 53 -3.35 -1.13 -1.33
CA LEU A 53 -4.56 -1.76 -1.86
C LEU A 53 -4.25 -3.15 -2.42
N LEU A 54 -3.22 -3.24 -3.28
CA LEU A 54 -2.83 -4.48 -3.95
C LEU A 54 -1.34 -4.46 -4.29
N PHE A 55 -0.59 -5.48 -3.88
CA PHE A 55 0.81 -5.67 -4.30
C PHE A 55 0.86 -6.48 -5.59
N LEU A 56 1.55 -6.00 -6.61
CA LEU A 56 1.73 -6.73 -7.88
C LEU A 56 3.05 -7.48 -7.95
N GLY A 57 4.01 -7.14 -7.08
CA GLY A 57 5.35 -7.73 -7.13
C GLY A 57 6.14 -7.20 -8.32
N ASP A 58 6.99 -8.04 -8.90
CA ASP A 58 7.81 -7.69 -10.07
C ASP A 58 6.99 -7.87 -11.35
N VAL A 59 6.80 -6.77 -12.07
CA VAL A 59 5.97 -6.67 -13.28
C VAL A 59 6.85 -6.30 -14.46
N ASP A 60 6.71 -7.02 -15.59
CA ASP A 60 7.39 -6.64 -16.84
C ASP A 60 7.00 -5.20 -17.19
N THR A 61 7.99 -4.34 -17.44
CA THR A 61 7.74 -2.93 -17.76
C THR A 61 6.80 -2.78 -18.95
N ALA A 62 6.81 -3.74 -19.88
CA ALA A 62 5.90 -3.76 -21.03
C ALA A 62 4.41 -3.95 -20.64
N HIS A 63 4.11 -4.50 -19.47
CA HIS A 63 2.74 -4.69 -18.99
C HIS A 63 2.16 -3.46 -18.27
N VAL A 64 2.97 -2.46 -17.92
CA VAL A 64 2.49 -1.26 -17.21
C VAL A 64 1.36 -0.54 -17.96
N PRO A 65 1.45 -0.30 -19.29
CA PRO A 65 0.35 0.33 -20.03
C PRO A 65 -0.94 -0.51 -19.99
N ALA A 66 -0.84 -1.83 -20.08
CA ALA A 66 -2.00 -2.73 -20.02
C ALA A 66 -2.66 -2.72 -18.63
N ILE A 67 -1.86 -2.67 -17.57
CA ILE A 67 -2.35 -2.51 -16.19
C ILE A 67 -3.10 -1.20 -16.04
N CYS A 68 -2.53 -0.08 -16.51
CA CYS A 68 -3.20 1.21 -16.43
C CYS A 68 -4.53 1.20 -17.20
N ALA A 69 -4.51 0.69 -18.44
CA ALA A 69 -5.70 0.61 -19.28
C ALA A 69 -6.81 -0.24 -18.65
N ALA A 70 -6.47 -1.36 -17.99
CA ALA A 70 -7.44 -2.19 -17.28
C ALA A 70 -8.09 -1.44 -16.11
N VAL A 71 -7.32 -0.64 -15.38
CA VAL A 71 -7.82 0.15 -14.24
C VAL A 71 -8.65 1.36 -14.71
N ASP A 72 -8.31 1.96 -15.85
CA ASP A 72 -9.08 3.06 -16.45
C ASP A 72 -10.53 2.68 -16.78
N GLN A 73 -10.80 1.39 -17.01
CA GLN A 73 -12.15 0.87 -17.30
C GLN A 73 -12.96 0.56 -16.04
N LEU A 74 -12.39 0.69 -14.85
CA LEU A 74 -13.10 0.38 -13.61
C LEU A 74 -14.17 1.43 -13.31
N ALA A 75 -15.38 0.95 -13.01
CA ALA A 75 -16.39 1.75 -12.34
C ALA A 75 -15.95 1.99 -10.89
N LEU A 76 -15.35 3.14 -10.62
CA LEU A 76 -14.88 3.52 -9.29
C LEU A 76 -16.05 3.84 -8.35
N PRO A 77 -15.89 3.63 -7.03
CA PRO A 77 -16.91 4.02 -6.06
C PRO A 77 -17.30 5.49 -6.19
N ALA A 78 -18.60 5.78 -6.07
CA ALA A 78 -19.13 7.14 -6.11
C ALA A 78 -18.62 8.02 -4.95
N THR A 79 -18.22 7.41 -3.84
CA THR A 79 -17.68 8.09 -2.66
C THR A 79 -16.35 7.47 -2.23
N ALA A 80 -15.38 8.31 -1.90
CA ALA A 80 -14.07 7.90 -1.44
C ALA A 80 -14.20 7.07 -0.15
N PRO A 81 -13.47 5.95 -0.01
CA PRO A 81 -13.56 5.13 1.20
C PRO A 81 -13.11 5.92 2.44
N ARG A 82 -14.01 6.09 3.40
CA ARG A 82 -13.70 6.68 4.70
C ARG A 82 -13.03 5.63 5.60
N LEU A 83 -11.73 5.47 5.43
CA LEU A 83 -10.93 4.52 6.21
C LEU A 83 -10.43 5.16 7.52
N LEU A 84 -10.80 4.58 8.66
CA LEU A 84 -10.26 4.92 9.98
C LEU A 84 -9.12 3.96 10.32
N LEU A 85 -7.96 4.49 10.68
CA LEU A 85 -6.82 3.73 11.21
C LEU A 85 -6.70 4.01 12.71
N ASP A 86 -7.18 3.10 13.54
CA ASP A 86 -7.43 3.29 14.99
C ASP A 86 -6.74 2.25 15.88
N ARG A 87 -6.07 1.25 15.29
CA ARG A 87 -5.50 0.14 16.04
C ARG A 87 -4.00 -0.01 15.79
N LEU A 88 -3.21 0.21 16.83
CA LEU A 88 -1.78 -0.07 16.82
C LEU A 88 -1.54 -1.56 17.06
N GLN A 89 -0.84 -2.23 16.13
CA GLN A 89 -0.59 -3.67 16.22
C GLN A 89 0.84 -4.04 15.84
N VAL A 90 1.30 -5.15 16.41
CA VAL A 90 2.53 -5.81 15.99
C VAL A 90 2.18 -7.06 15.20
N TRP A 91 2.49 -7.04 13.91
CA TRP A 91 2.34 -8.20 13.03
C TRP A 91 3.58 -9.09 13.15
N GLN A 92 3.54 -10.05 14.07
CA GLN A 92 4.69 -10.88 14.44
C GLN A 92 5.35 -11.58 13.24
N ARG A 93 4.55 -12.23 12.38
CA ARG A 93 5.06 -12.93 11.18
C ARG A 93 5.76 -11.99 10.19
N ALA A 94 5.30 -10.75 10.10
CA ALA A 94 5.89 -9.73 9.23
C ALA A 94 7.00 -8.91 9.91
N SER A 95 7.23 -9.12 11.22
CA SER A 95 8.10 -8.27 12.06
C SER A 95 7.83 -6.78 11.82
N ALA A 96 6.57 -6.36 11.92
CA ALA A 96 6.16 -4.99 11.60
C ALA A 96 5.27 -4.39 12.69
N LEU A 97 5.49 -3.11 13.00
CA LEU A 97 4.57 -2.28 13.74
C LEU A 97 3.68 -1.54 12.75
N VAL A 98 2.37 -1.71 12.86
CA VAL A 98 1.39 -1.15 11.94
C VAL A 98 0.29 -0.40 12.68
N LEU A 99 -0.26 0.60 12.01
CA LEU A 99 -1.55 1.16 12.34
C LEU A 99 -2.58 0.55 11.37
N GLU A 100 -3.50 -0.28 11.88
CA GLU A 100 -4.54 -0.95 11.09
C GLU A 100 -5.92 -0.38 11.40
N ALA A 101 -6.88 -0.64 10.51
CA ALA A 101 -8.28 -0.36 10.79
C ALA A 101 -8.91 -1.51 11.58
N GLN A 102 -9.67 -1.19 12.62
CA GLN A 102 -10.53 -2.17 13.28
C GLN A 102 -11.65 -2.66 12.34
N GLN A 103 -12.19 -1.78 11.49
CA GLN A 103 -13.25 -2.09 10.53
C GLN A 103 -12.86 -1.62 9.14
N THR A 104 -12.95 -2.51 8.16
CA THR A 104 -12.69 -2.17 6.76
C THR A 104 -13.97 -1.67 6.10
N PRO A 105 -14.00 -0.44 5.53
CA PRO A 105 -15.17 0.06 4.83
C PRO A 105 -15.53 -0.83 3.62
N PRO A 106 -16.81 -1.17 3.39
CA PRO A 106 -17.22 -1.97 2.23
C PRO A 106 -16.75 -1.40 0.88
N ALA A 107 -16.76 -0.07 0.73
CA ALA A 107 -16.26 0.60 -0.47
C ALA A 107 -14.75 0.35 -0.72
N LEU A 108 -13.96 0.17 0.34
CA LEU A 108 -12.54 -0.16 0.22
C LEU A 108 -12.34 -1.62 -0.21
N LEU A 109 -13.11 -2.54 0.37
CA LEU A 109 -13.11 -3.96 -0.04
C LEU A 109 -13.51 -4.09 -1.51
N GLN A 110 -14.56 -3.38 -1.93
CA GLN A 110 -15.01 -3.36 -3.31
C GLN A 110 -13.92 -2.84 -4.25
N LEU A 111 -13.21 -1.76 -3.90
CA LEU A 111 -12.11 -1.23 -4.69
C LEU A 111 -10.97 -2.26 -4.83
N VAL A 112 -10.55 -2.89 -3.73
CA VAL A 112 -9.51 -3.93 -3.76
C VAL A 112 -9.93 -5.11 -4.64
N TYR A 113 -11.17 -5.57 -4.48
CA TYR A 113 -11.72 -6.65 -5.30
C TYR A 113 -11.77 -6.28 -6.78
N SER A 114 -12.26 -5.08 -7.12
CA SER A 114 -12.29 -4.59 -8.51
C SER A 114 -10.90 -4.51 -9.12
N LEU A 115 -9.88 -4.06 -8.37
CA LEU A 115 -8.49 -4.08 -8.83
C LEU A 115 -8.00 -5.50 -9.09
N GLN A 116 -8.30 -6.45 -8.21
CA GLN A 116 -7.92 -7.86 -8.41
C GLN A 116 -8.58 -8.45 -9.66
N GLN A 117 -9.88 -8.22 -9.87
CA GLN A 117 -10.60 -8.73 -11.03
C GLN A 117 -10.11 -8.13 -12.36
N ALA A 118 -9.83 -6.82 -12.39
CA ALA A 118 -9.32 -6.16 -13.59
C ALA A 118 -7.93 -6.67 -14.00
N LEU A 119 -7.13 -7.13 -13.04
CA LEU A 119 -5.74 -7.53 -13.29
C LEU A 119 -5.56 -9.06 -13.38
N LEU A 120 -6.59 -9.84 -13.05
CA LEU A 120 -6.60 -11.29 -13.21
C LEU A 120 -6.21 -11.75 -14.64
N PRO A 121 -6.78 -11.16 -15.72
CA PRO A 121 -6.41 -11.52 -17.09
C PRO A 121 -4.96 -11.20 -17.47
N LEU A 122 -4.30 -10.33 -16.70
CA LEU A 122 -2.89 -9.95 -16.88
C LEU A 122 -1.94 -10.84 -16.05
N GLY A 123 -2.46 -11.90 -15.41
CA GLY A 123 -1.68 -12.83 -14.60
C GLY A 123 -1.36 -12.32 -13.20
N VAL A 124 -2.04 -11.26 -12.73
CA VAL A 124 -1.94 -10.82 -11.33
C VAL A 124 -2.88 -11.67 -10.49
N GLU A 125 -2.31 -12.55 -9.69
CA GLU A 125 -3.07 -13.39 -8.76
C GLU A 125 -3.48 -12.60 -7.51
N ALA A 126 -4.72 -12.81 -7.07
CA ALA A 126 -5.16 -12.32 -5.78
C ALA A 126 -4.44 -13.07 -4.66
N ALA A 127 -3.98 -12.34 -3.64
CA ALA A 127 -3.45 -12.99 -2.45
C ALA A 127 -4.57 -13.79 -1.76
N ASP A 128 -4.28 -15.04 -1.37
CA ASP A 128 -5.18 -15.92 -0.60
C ASP A 128 -5.28 -15.48 0.88
N ARG A 129 -5.39 -14.17 1.12
CA ARG A 129 -5.34 -13.57 2.45
C ARG A 129 -6.41 -12.50 2.54
N GLU A 130 -7.09 -12.47 3.68
CA GLU A 130 -8.01 -11.39 4.00
C GLU A 130 -7.31 -10.02 3.88
N TYR A 131 -7.95 -9.09 3.18
CA TYR A 131 -7.45 -7.73 3.05
C TYR A 131 -7.60 -6.98 4.37
N ARG A 132 -6.47 -6.67 5.01
CA ARG A 132 -6.40 -5.91 6.25
C ARG A 132 -5.75 -4.55 5.96
N PRO A 133 -6.53 -3.45 5.82
CA PRO A 133 -5.97 -2.14 5.51
C PRO A 133 -5.10 -1.65 6.68
N HIS A 134 -3.87 -1.27 6.35
CA HIS A 134 -2.88 -0.88 7.35
C HIS A 134 -1.86 0.09 6.78
N LEU A 135 -1.26 0.86 7.67
CA LEU A 135 -0.10 1.71 7.43
C LEU A 135 1.07 1.18 8.25
N THR A 136 2.16 0.81 7.60
CA THR A 136 3.36 0.33 8.30
C THR A 136 4.14 1.49 8.91
N LEU A 137 4.35 1.47 10.22
CA LEU A 137 5.07 2.51 10.97
C LEU A 137 6.56 2.18 11.10
N ALA A 138 6.88 0.90 11.33
CA ALA A 138 8.23 0.37 11.42
C ALA A 138 8.29 -1.07 10.89
N ARG A 139 9.43 -1.42 10.29
CA ARG A 139 9.80 -2.78 9.87
C ARG A 139 10.80 -3.35 10.88
N ASP A 140 11.08 -4.65 10.79
CA ASP A 140 12.01 -5.35 11.69
C ASP A 140 11.68 -5.17 13.18
N TYR A 141 10.40 -4.93 13.50
CA TYR A 141 9.90 -4.71 14.85
C TYR A 141 9.35 -6.02 15.43
N ARG A 142 9.93 -6.47 16.54
CA ARG A 142 9.56 -7.72 17.24
C ARG A 142 9.23 -7.50 18.72
N GLY A 143 9.11 -6.24 19.14
CA GLY A 143 8.74 -5.89 20.51
C GLY A 143 7.25 -6.12 20.79
N GLN A 144 6.85 -5.84 22.03
CA GLN A 144 5.43 -5.69 22.36
C GLN A 144 4.89 -4.38 21.77
N PRO A 145 3.58 -4.29 21.45
CA PRO A 145 2.98 -3.02 21.09
C PRO A 145 3.32 -1.97 22.16
N PRO A 146 3.87 -0.80 21.79
CA PRO A 146 4.19 0.22 22.77
C PRO A 146 2.90 0.69 23.45
N GLU A 147 3.01 1.07 24.73
CA GLU A 147 1.92 1.71 25.46
C GLU A 147 1.63 3.08 24.82
N ALA A 148 0.79 3.06 23.79
CA ALA A 148 0.15 4.23 23.26
C ALA A 148 -1.23 4.33 23.92
N SER A 149 -1.55 5.49 24.46
CA SER A 149 -2.82 5.80 25.13
C SER A 149 -4.01 5.88 24.15
N SER A 150 -4.17 4.87 23.29
CA SER A 150 -4.89 4.85 22.00
C SER A 150 -4.14 5.46 20.83
N ALA A 151 -4.27 4.85 19.64
CA ALA A 151 -3.86 5.50 18.41
C ALA A 151 -4.88 6.61 18.09
N PRO A 152 -4.45 7.78 17.59
CA PRO A 152 -5.36 8.81 17.14
C PRO A 152 -6.31 8.27 16.07
N ASP A 153 -7.53 8.80 16.03
CA ASP A 153 -8.49 8.53 14.96
C ASP A 153 -7.98 9.12 13.64
N PHE A 154 -7.14 8.35 12.94
CA PHE A 154 -6.57 8.76 11.67
C PHE A 154 -7.52 8.35 10.53
N TYR A 155 -8.48 9.21 10.25
CA TYR A 155 -9.27 9.11 9.02
C TYR A 155 -8.40 9.43 7.81
N LEU A 156 -8.15 8.43 6.97
CA LEU A 156 -7.42 8.62 5.72
C LEU A 156 -8.25 9.50 4.77
N ALA A 157 -7.63 10.54 4.23
CA ALA A 157 -8.30 11.54 3.38
C ALA A 157 -7.85 11.41 1.92
N ALA A 158 -7.66 10.17 1.46
CA ALA A 158 -7.21 9.90 0.10
C ALA A 158 -8.29 10.30 -0.92
N ARG A 159 -7.93 11.18 -1.85
CA ARG A 159 -8.80 11.64 -2.96
C ARG A 159 -8.53 10.91 -4.27
N HIS A 160 -7.56 10.00 -4.24
CA HIS A 160 -7.17 9.17 -5.37
C HIS A 160 -6.46 7.94 -4.81
N PHE A 161 -6.38 6.88 -5.62
CA PHE A 161 -5.39 5.84 -5.42
C PHE A 161 -4.32 5.93 -6.52
N THR A 162 -3.16 5.33 -6.27
CA THR A 162 -1.98 5.49 -7.10
C THR A 162 -1.31 4.14 -7.35
N LEU A 163 -0.88 3.90 -8.58
CA LEU A 163 0.08 2.85 -8.91
C LEU A 163 1.48 3.39 -8.63
N TYR A 164 2.23 2.73 -7.75
CA TYR A 164 3.59 3.10 -7.39
C TYR A 164 4.60 2.10 -7.90
N GLU A 165 5.77 2.60 -8.31
CA GLU A 165 7.01 1.83 -8.43
C GLU A 165 7.84 1.96 -7.15
N SER A 166 8.25 0.82 -6.58
CA SER A 166 9.20 0.76 -5.48
C SER A 166 10.64 0.64 -5.99
N ARG A 167 11.43 1.72 -5.90
CA ARG A 167 12.83 1.76 -6.37
C ARG A 167 13.78 2.15 -5.23
N LYS A 168 14.76 1.30 -4.92
CA LYS A 168 15.78 1.59 -3.87
C LYS A 168 15.19 2.11 -2.54
N GLY A 169 14.02 1.62 -2.15
CA GLY A 169 13.36 1.98 -0.87
C GLY A 169 12.53 3.26 -0.87
N ALA A 170 12.32 3.91 -2.02
CA ALA A 170 11.35 5.00 -2.18
C ALA A 170 10.26 4.62 -3.19
N TYR A 171 9.18 5.40 -3.23
CA TYR A 171 7.99 5.11 -4.03
C TYR A 171 7.74 6.23 -5.06
N TRP A 172 7.69 5.87 -6.34
CA TRP A 172 7.45 6.79 -7.46
C TRP A 172 6.05 6.57 -8.01
N PRO A 173 5.19 7.59 -8.08
CA PRO A 173 3.88 7.46 -8.69
C PRO A 173 4.03 7.25 -10.20
N LEU A 174 3.32 6.26 -10.75
CA LEU A 174 3.27 5.98 -12.18
C LEU A 174 1.95 6.43 -12.82
N ALA A 175 0.83 6.23 -12.11
CA ALA A 175 -0.51 6.59 -12.54
C ALA A 175 -1.43 6.81 -11.33
N GLN A 176 -2.46 7.63 -11.48
CA GLN A 176 -3.37 8.03 -10.40
C GLN A 176 -4.81 8.04 -10.90
N TRP A 177 -5.71 7.56 -10.05
CA TRP A 177 -7.15 7.49 -10.35
C TRP A 177 -7.94 8.19 -9.26
N PRO A 178 -8.79 9.18 -9.60
CA PRO A 178 -9.55 9.93 -8.61
C PRO A 178 -10.56 9.03 -7.90
N LEU A 179 -10.74 9.28 -6.60
CA LEU A 179 -11.83 8.72 -5.81
C LEU A 179 -12.82 9.86 -5.61
N SER A 180 -14.00 9.73 -6.21
CA SER A 180 -15.06 10.73 -6.15
C SER A 180 -15.41 11.05 -4.69
N GLY A 181 -15.66 12.33 -4.39
CA GLY A 181 -15.94 12.83 -3.05
C GLY A 181 -17.42 12.85 -2.72
#